data_AF-A0A1W9QNE1-F1
#
_entry.id   AF-A0A1W9QNE1-F1
#
_cell.length_a   1.000
_cell.length_b   1.000
_cell.length_c   1.000
_cell.angle_alpha   90.00
_cell.angle_beta   90.00
_cell.angle_gamma   90.00
#
_symmetry.space_group_name_H-M   'P 1'
#
loop_
_entity.id
_entity.type
_entity.pdbx_description
1 polymer ?
#
loop_
_entity_poly.entity_id
_entity_poly.type
_entity_poly.pdbx_seq_one_letter_code
_entity_poly.pdbx_strand_id
1 'polypeptide(L)'
;NAKFIHLTRDYRDQMVSMKKMDFEMSQPALVSYRWKLSVKSLYPYKEKYPDKFLTIKYEDLVKTPENKLKEICNHLNIEYNPVMLDFHKIDVGSGFMPKEAMKKYHSKKYHSSLFNPLNTSKVNSWENILTDKEVKIADMVTGKSAVTAGYKRKYEHFNLWLYVTMLPILIYGWIWDLSRKVINVLPFNIKMAIYKISPVLPAIYLRLKNNKHD
;
A
#
# COMPACT_ATOMS: atom_id res chain seq x y z
N ASN A 1 14.28 10.91 19.58
CA ASN A 1 13.10 11.68 19.11
C ASN A 1 12.71 11.18 17.72
N ALA A 2 11.88 10.14 17.61
CA ALA A 2 11.53 9.55 16.31
C ALA A 2 10.52 10.44 15.55
N LYS A 3 10.67 10.52 14.23
CA LYS A 3 9.75 11.20 13.31
C LYS A 3 9.30 10.21 12.23
N PHE A 4 8.08 10.38 11.73
CA PHE A 4 7.45 9.47 10.78
C PHE A 4 7.06 10.22 9.51
N ILE A 5 7.37 9.61 8.37
CA ILE A 5 6.87 10.03 7.07
C ILE A 5 5.82 9.01 6.66
N HIS A 6 4.59 9.47 6.47
CA HIS A 6 3.48 8.67 5.99
C HIS A 6 3.22 9.00 4.52
N LEU A 7 3.68 8.12 3.63
CA LEU A 7 3.36 8.18 2.22
C LEU A 7 1.99 7.53 1.99
N THR A 8 1.05 8.28 1.41
CA THR A 8 -0.25 7.77 0.98
C THR A 8 -0.37 7.84 -0.54
N ARG A 9 -1.27 7.03 -1.11
CA ARG A 9 -1.53 6.94 -2.55
C ARG A 9 -2.99 6.63 -2.76
N ASP A 10 -3.55 7.10 -3.88
CA ASP A 10 -4.93 6.80 -4.27
C ASP A 10 -5.16 5.28 -4.23
N TYR A 11 -6.21 4.88 -3.52
CA TYR A 11 -6.53 3.47 -3.31
C TYR A 11 -6.82 2.73 -4.62
N ARG A 12 -7.26 3.44 -5.67
CA ARG A 12 -7.51 2.89 -7.00
C ARG A 12 -6.21 2.63 -7.75
N ASP A 13 -5.26 3.57 -7.69
CA ASP A 13 -3.92 3.35 -8.25
C ASP A 13 -3.14 2.28 -7.47
N GLN A 14 -3.35 2.19 -6.16
CA GLN A 14 -2.84 1.06 -5.38
C GLN A 14 -3.44 -0.26 -5.87
N MET A 15 -4.75 -0.30 -6.14
CA MET A 15 -5.41 -1.50 -6.68
C MET A 15 -4.81 -1.92 -8.03
N VAL A 16 -4.58 -0.98 -8.95
CA VAL A 16 -3.86 -1.25 -10.21
C VAL A 16 -2.50 -1.88 -9.94
N SER A 17 -1.75 -1.36 -8.97
CA SER A 17 -0.45 -1.91 -8.60
C SER A 17 -0.56 -3.33 -8.02
N MET A 18 -1.59 -3.60 -7.21
CA MET A 18 -1.82 -4.93 -6.60
C MET A 18 -2.31 -5.96 -7.62
N LYS A 19 -3.05 -5.56 -8.66
CA LYS A 19 -3.46 -6.46 -9.76
C LYS A 19 -2.28 -7.05 -10.52
N LYS A 20 -1.13 -6.38 -10.54
CA LYS A 20 0.11 -6.86 -11.18
C LYS A 20 0.88 -7.86 -10.33
N MET A 21 0.47 -8.08 -9.08
CA MET A 21 1.12 -9.04 -8.18
C MET A 21 0.42 -10.39 -8.27
N ASP A 22 1.19 -11.46 -8.49
CA ASP A 22 0.72 -12.86 -8.49
C ASP A 22 0.43 -13.36 -7.07
N PHE A 23 -0.46 -12.67 -6.35
CA PHE A 23 -0.82 -12.99 -4.97
C PHE A 23 -2.34 -13.01 -4.82
N GLU A 24 -2.85 -13.84 -3.91
CA GLU A 24 -4.29 -14.00 -3.64
C GLU A 24 -5.03 -12.70 -3.32
N MET A 25 -4.27 -11.67 -2.94
CA MET A 25 -4.74 -10.37 -2.49
C MET A 25 -5.05 -9.40 -3.63
N SER A 26 -5.19 -9.82 -4.89
CA SER A 26 -5.57 -8.92 -6.00
C SER A 26 -7.09 -8.67 -6.10
N GLN A 27 -7.90 -9.33 -5.26
CA GLN A 27 -9.35 -9.13 -5.19
C GLN A 27 -9.70 -7.68 -4.80
N PRO A 28 -10.46 -6.92 -5.63
CA PRO A 28 -10.71 -5.49 -5.42
C PRO A 28 -11.22 -5.13 -4.03
N ALA A 29 -12.22 -5.87 -3.52
CA ALA A 29 -12.80 -5.63 -2.21
C ALA A 29 -11.77 -5.83 -1.08
N LEU A 30 -10.92 -6.87 -1.18
CA LEU A 30 -9.91 -7.16 -0.18
C LEU A 30 -8.77 -6.13 -0.21
N VAL A 31 -8.31 -5.72 -1.39
CA VAL A 31 -7.29 -4.67 -1.54
C VAL A 31 -7.78 -3.38 -0.90
N SER A 32 -8.98 -2.93 -1.28
CA SER A 32 -9.58 -1.70 -0.76
C SER A 32 -9.84 -1.78 0.74
N TYR A 33 -10.19 -2.97 1.26
CA TYR A 33 -10.37 -3.19 2.68
C TYR A 33 -9.05 -3.04 3.44
N ARG A 34 -7.95 -3.61 2.94
CA ARG A 34 -6.61 -3.48 3.54
C ARG A 34 -6.12 -2.03 3.52
N TRP A 35 -6.33 -1.32 2.42
CA TRP A 35 -6.03 0.12 2.33
C TRP A 35 -6.83 0.93 3.35
N LYS A 36 -8.13 0.62 3.50
CA LYS A 36 -8.98 1.25 4.52
C LYS A 36 -8.47 0.98 5.92
N LEU A 37 -8.06 -0.25 6.21
CA LEU A 37 -7.49 -0.60 7.50
C LEU A 37 -6.21 0.17 7.79
N SER A 38 -5.31 0.34 6.81
CA SER A 38 -4.08 1.12 7.02
C SER A 38 -4.38 2.58 7.37
N VAL A 39 -5.32 3.21 6.68
CA VAL A 39 -5.75 4.58 6.99
C VAL A 39 -6.35 4.64 8.39
N LYS A 40 -7.29 3.75 8.71
CA LYS A 40 -7.94 3.69 10.03
C LYS A 40 -6.95 3.41 11.17
N SER A 41 -5.96 2.56 10.96
CA SER A 41 -4.99 2.23 12.00
C SER A 41 -4.04 3.38 12.29
N LEU A 42 -3.74 4.22 11.30
CA LEU A 42 -2.76 5.28 11.44
C LEU A 42 -3.37 6.57 11.99
N TYR A 43 -4.62 6.87 11.60
CA TYR A 43 -5.25 8.16 11.89
C TYR A 43 -5.25 8.54 13.39
N PRO A 44 -5.59 7.65 14.35
CA PRO A 44 -5.56 7.99 15.77
C PRO A 44 -4.16 8.40 16.26
N TYR A 45 -3.09 7.81 15.71
CA TYR A 45 -1.73 8.16 16.07
C TYR A 45 -1.29 9.50 15.48
N LYS A 46 -1.79 9.84 14.29
CA LYS A 46 -1.55 11.16 13.70
C LYS A 46 -2.23 12.26 14.50
N GLU A 47 -3.47 12.04 14.94
CA GLU A 47 -4.19 12.98 15.79
C GLU A 47 -3.52 13.14 17.16
N LYS A 48 -3.04 12.02 17.75
CA LYS A 48 -2.36 12.05 19.04
C LYS A 48 -0.97 12.68 18.98
N TYR A 49 -0.28 12.58 17.84
CA TYR A 49 1.11 13.03 17.69
C TYR A 49 1.33 13.83 16.38
N PRO A 50 0.63 14.96 16.18
CA PRO A 50 0.64 15.68 14.89
C PRO A 50 2.05 16.08 14.45
N ASP A 51 2.89 16.55 15.38
CA ASP A 51 4.27 16.98 15.09
C ASP A 51 5.23 15.82 14.76
N LYS A 52 4.81 14.57 14.99
CA LYS A 52 5.62 13.39 14.67
C LYS A 52 5.36 12.87 13.26
N PHE A 53 4.25 13.24 12.63
CA PHE A 53 3.83 12.68 11.35
C PHE A 53 3.77 13.73 10.25
N LEU A 54 4.58 13.54 9.21
CA LEU A 54 4.41 14.23 7.93
C LEU A 54 3.67 13.31 6.96
N THR A 55 2.53 13.75 6.41
CA THR A 55 1.82 12.98 5.38
C THR A 55 2.02 13.56 4.00
N ILE A 56 2.46 12.73 3.07
CA ILE A 56 2.71 13.11 1.69
C ILE A 56 1.90 12.20 0.79
N LYS A 57 1.21 12.79 -0.18
CA LYS A 57 0.59 12.05 -1.27
C LYS A 57 1.66 11.71 -2.29
N TYR A 58 1.67 10.45 -2.73
CA TYR A 58 2.55 9.97 -3.79
C TYR A 58 2.40 10.82 -5.05
N GLU A 59 1.17 11.21 -5.37
CA GLU A 59 0.83 12.04 -6.53
C GLU A 59 1.54 13.40 -6.48
N ASP A 60 1.56 14.04 -5.31
CA ASP A 60 2.25 15.32 -5.11
C ASP A 60 3.77 15.15 -5.11
N LEU A 61 4.26 14.04 -4.52
CA LEU A 61 5.68 13.70 -4.48
C LEU A 61 6.26 13.52 -5.89
N VAL A 62 5.58 12.80 -6.78
CA VAL A 62 6.10 12.61 -8.14
C VAL A 62 5.88 13.84 -9.04
N LYS A 63 4.89 14.68 -8.74
CA LYS A 63 4.61 15.91 -9.52
C LYS A 63 5.53 17.06 -9.13
N THR A 64 5.86 17.19 -7.84
CA THR A 64 6.67 18.28 -7.29
C THR A 64 7.78 17.75 -6.37
N PRO A 65 8.68 16.90 -6.87
CA PRO A 65 9.57 16.10 -6.03
C PRO A 65 10.55 16.93 -5.22
N GLU A 66 11.13 17.99 -5.79
CA GLU A 66 12.03 18.89 -5.06
C GLU A 66 11.32 19.54 -3.85
N ASN A 67 10.15 20.14 -4.07
CA ASN A 67 9.40 20.80 -2.99
C ASN A 67 9.01 19.81 -1.90
N LYS A 68 8.58 18.60 -2.28
CA LYS A 68 8.19 17.56 -1.32
C LYS A 68 9.40 16.98 -0.58
N LEU A 69 10.56 16.86 -1.22
CA LEU A 69 11.80 16.49 -0.53
C LEU A 69 12.27 17.56 0.45
N LYS A 70 12.16 18.85 0.11
CA LYS A 70 12.43 19.95 1.05
C LYS A 70 11.52 19.89 2.27
N GLU A 71 10.23 19.65 2.07
CA GLU A 71 9.25 19.44 3.15
C GLU A 71 9.63 18.25 4.05
N ILE A 72 10.03 17.12 3.45
CA ILE A 72 10.53 15.95 4.18
C ILE A 72 11.79 16.28 4.99
N CYS A 73 12.77 16.94 4.37
CA CYS A 73 14.04 17.27 5.00
C CYS A 73 13.83 18.21 6.20
N ASN A 74 12.99 19.24 6.02
CA ASN A 74 12.58 20.13 7.10
C ASN A 74 11.88 19.37 8.22
N HIS A 75 10.94 18.48 7.91
CA HIS A 75 10.30 17.63 8.92
C HIS A 75 11.31 16.76 9.63
N LEU A 76 12.33 16.22 8.96
CA LEU A 76 13.35 15.38 9.58
C LEU A 76 14.44 16.17 10.32
N ASN A 77 14.52 17.49 10.16
CA ASN A 77 15.64 18.34 10.57
C ASN A 77 16.96 17.93 9.91
N ILE A 78 16.94 17.69 8.59
CA ILE A 78 18.14 17.45 7.79
C ILE A 78 18.20 18.47 6.65
N GLU A 79 19.40 18.69 6.11
CA GLU A 79 19.60 19.57 4.96
C GLU A 79 19.14 18.88 3.66
N TYR A 80 18.42 19.61 2.83
CA TYR A 80 18.08 19.14 1.48
C TYR A 80 19.32 19.17 0.59
N ASN A 81 19.59 18.07 -0.11
CA ASN A 81 20.62 18.02 -1.13
C ASN A 81 19.98 17.67 -2.49
N PRO A 82 20.20 18.47 -3.56
CA PRO A 82 19.69 18.18 -4.90
C PRO A 82 20.02 16.78 -5.44
N VAL A 83 21.14 16.19 -5.01
CA VAL A 83 21.56 14.82 -5.36
C VAL A 83 20.52 13.77 -4.93
N MET A 84 19.64 14.06 -3.96
CA MET A 84 18.55 13.17 -3.56
C MET A 84 17.60 12.82 -4.72
N LEU A 85 17.47 13.68 -5.73
CA LEU A 85 16.66 13.41 -6.93
C LEU A 85 17.35 12.48 -7.94
N ASP A 86 18.66 12.34 -7.84
CA ASP A 86 19.49 11.47 -8.67
C ASP A 86 19.60 10.05 -8.12
N PHE A 87 18.65 9.61 -7.28
CA PHE A 87 18.64 8.28 -6.65
C PHE A 87 18.75 7.11 -7.65
N HIS A 88 18.27 7.30 -8.89
CA HIS A 88 18.31 6.31 -9.96
C HIS A 88 19.70 6.20 -10.62
N LYS A 89 20.62 7.14 -10.36
CA LYS A 89 22.01 7.14 -10.84
C LYS A 89 22.97 6.51 -9.84
N ILE A 90 22.48 6.13 -8.66
CA ILE A 90 23.29 5.54 -7.58
C ILE A 90 23.68 4.12 -7.99
N ASP A 91 24.96 3.89 -8.27
CA ASP A 91 25.50 2.59 -8.66
C ASP A 91 25.84 1.68 -7.45
N VAL A 92 25.97 0.38 -7.72
CA VAL A 92 26.34 -0.71 -6.82
C VAL A 92 27.79 -0.54 -6.32
N GLY A 93 27.98 0.35 -5.35
CA GLY A 93 29.31 0.64 -4.80
C GLY A 93 29.48 2.05 -4.26
N SER A 94 28.52 2.93 -4.53
CA SER A 94 28.48 4.33 -4.08
C SER A 94 28.38 4.52 -2.56
N GLY A 95 28.28 3.45 -1.76
CA GLY A 95 28.21 3.51 -0.29
C GLY A 95 26.84 3.89 0.29
N PHE A 96 25.90 4.38 -0.53
CA PHE A 96 24.56 4.78 -0.07
C PHE A 96 23.65 3.61 0.34
N MET A 97 23.92 2.39 -0.15
CA MET A 97 23.20 1.17 0.24
C MET A 97 24.15 -0.04 0.20
N PRO A 98 24.04 -1.00 1.15
CA PRO A 98 24.84 -2.23 1.09
C PRO A 98 24.62 -2.98 -0.23
N LYS A 99 25.70 -3.46 -0.87
CA LYS A 99 25.65 -4.16 -2.16
C LYS A 99 24.67 -5.34 -2.15
N GLU A 100 24.59 -6.07 -1.04
CA GLU A 100 23.66 -7.18 -0.86
C GLU A 100 22.19 -6.75 -0.85
N ALA A 101 21.88 -5.63 -0.19
CA ALA A 101 20.55 -5.06 -0.19
C ALA A 101 20.16 -4.62 -1.61
N MET A 102 21.09 -3.97 -2.33
CA MET A 102 20.88 -3.55 -3.71
C MET A 102 20.61 -4.74 -4.64
N LYS A 103 21.44 -5.78 -4.60
CA LYS A 103 21.26 -7.02 -5.39
C LYS A 103 19.93 -7.71 -5.10
N LYS A 104 19.50 -7.72 -3.83
CA LYS A 104 18.21 -8.28 -3.39
C LYS A 104 17.01 -7.48 -3.90
N TYR A 105 17.11 -6.16 -4.01
CA TYR A 105 16.03 -5.32 -4.54
C TYR A 105 16.00 -5.32 -6.07
N HIS A 106 17.16 -5.34 -6.74
CA HIS A 106 17.25 -5.49 -8.19
C HIS A 106 16.66 -6.83 -8.68
N SER A 107 16.87 -7.92 -7.95
CA SER A 107 16.41 -9.25 -8.36
C SER A 107 14.91 -9.51 -8.13
N LYS A 108 14.21 -8.62 -7.42
CA LYS A 108 12.78 -8.78 -7.16
C LYS A 108 11.93 -8.17 -8.27
N LYS A 109 11.12 -9.00 -8.93
CA LYS A 109 10.13 -8.67 -9.98
C LYS A 109 9.34 -7.37 -9.76
N TYR A 110 9.10 -6.97 -8.50
CA TYR A 110 8.26 -5.83 -8.12
C TYR A 110 9.02 -4.56 -7.67
N HIS A 111 10.36 -4.57 -7.60
CA HIS A 111 11.16 -3.43 -7.10
C HIS A 111 12.06 -2.79 -8.16
N SER A 112 12.03 -3.27 -9.40
CA SER A 112 12.83 -2.73 -10.51
C SER A 112 12.58 -1.24 -10.77
N SER A 113 11.35 -0.75 -10.55
CA SER A 113 11.05 0.67 -10.80
C SER A 113 11.69 1.64 -9.82
N LEU A 114 12.33 1.17 -8.74
CA LEU A 114 13.08 2.01 -7.81
C LEU A 114 14.39 2.55 -8.41
N PHE A 115 14.86 1.91 -9.49
CA PHE A 115 16.10 2.28 -10.18
C PHE A 115 15.84 3.12 -11.44
N ASN A 116 14.58 3.49 -11.67
CA ASN A 116 14.19 4.32 -12.80
C ASN A 116 13.96 5.77 -12.32
N PRO A 117 14.10 6.76 -13.22
CA PRO A 117 13.69 8.12 -12.95
C PRO A 117 12.23 8.21 -12.47
N LEU A 118 11.93 9.26 -11.69
CA LEU A 118 10.56 9.55 -11.29
C LEU A 118 9.67 9.67 -12.53
N ASN A 119 8.50 9.04 -12.46
CA ASN A 119 7.49 9.10 -13.50
C ASN A 119 6.12 9.33 -12.88
N THR A 120 5.31 10.11 -13.59
CA THR A 120 3.92 10.42 -13.25
C THR A 120 2.95 9.48 -13.96
N SER A 121 3.42 8.57 -14.82
CA SER A 121 2.56 7.66 -15.60
C SER A 121 1.73 6.70 -14.76
N LYS A 122 2.09 6.52 -13.49
CA LYS A 122 1.37 5.70 -12.50
C LYS A 122 0.32 6.49 -11.70
N VAL A 123 0.25 7.80 -11.88
CA VAL A 123 -0.76 8.67 -11.25
C VAL A 123 -2.03 8.64 -12.10
N ASN A 124 -3.17 8.41 -11.46
CA ASN A 124 -4.49 8.28 -12.07
C ASN A 124 -4.57 7.18 -13.15
N SER A 125 -3.63 6.23 -13.15
CA SER A 125 -3.62 5.10 -14.08
C SER A 125 -4.86 4.23 -13.96
N TRP A 126 -5.50 4.24 -12.79
CA TRP A 126 -6.76 3.54 -12.52
C TRP A 126 -7.90 3.95 -13.44
N GLU A 127 -7.91 5.18 -13.96
CA GLU A 127 -8.98 5.67 -14.85
C GLU A 127 -9.07 4.87 -16.14
N ASN A 128 -7.92 4.39 -16.63
CA ASN A 128 -7.82 3.66 -17.88
C ASN A 128 -7.73 2.13 -17.69
N ILE A 129 -7.46 1.67 -16.46
CA ILE A 129 -7.14 0.26 -16.18
C ILE A 129 -8.25 -0.43 -15.39
N LEU A 130 -8.89 0.26 -14.45
CA LEU A 130 -9.94 -0.34 -13.64
C LEU A 130 -11.27 -0.28 -14.37
N THR A 131 -12.01 -1.39 -14.32
CA THR A 131 -13.39 -1.40 -14.77
C THR A 131 -14.27 -0.57 -13.84
N ASP A 132 -15.41 -0.12 -14.35
CA ASP A 132 -16.35 0.68 -13.56
C ASP A 132 -16.83 -0.05 -12.29
N LYS A 133 -17.03 -1.37 -12.40
CA LYS A 133 -17.39 -2.24 -11.27
C LYS A 133 -16.29 -2.26 -10.21
N GLU A 134 -15.02 -2.34 -10.61
CA GLU A 134 -13.89 -2.31 -9.67
C GLU A 134 -13.79 -0.97 -8.94
N VAL A 135 -13.99 0.15 -9.64
CA VAL A 135 -14.01 1.47 -9.02
C VAL A 135 -15.18 1.59 -8.03
N LYS A 136 -16.38 1.12 -8.39
CA LYS A 136 -17.54 1.06 -7.48
C LYS A 136 -17.25 0.24 -6.23
N ILE A 137 -16.64 -0.93 -6.37
CA ILE A 137 -16.21 -1.78 -5.25
C ILE A 137 -15.23 -1.01 -4.36
N ALA A 138 -14.20 -0.40 -4.97
CA ALA A 138 -13.17 0.32 -4.26
C ALA A 138 -13.73 1.49 -3.44
N ASP A 139 -14.58 2.30 -4.06
CA ASP A 139 -15.22 3.47 -3.45
C ASP A 139 -16.17 3.08 -2.31
N MET A 140 -16.90 1.98 -2.48
CA MET A 140 -17.82 1.47 -1.47
C MET A 140 -17.06 0.91 -0.26
N VAL A 141 -16.02 0.13 -0.49
CA VAL A 141 -15.25 -0.49 0.59
C VAL A 141 -14.48 0.57 1.37
N THR A 142 -13.77 1.48 0.68
CA THR A 142 -12.98 2.55 1.32
C THR A 142 -13.86 3.58 2.02
N GLY A 143 -14.94 4.03 1.38
CA GLY A 143 -15.94 4.93 1.96
C GLY A 143 -15.30 6.20 2.55
N LYS A 144 -15.68 6.56 3.78
CA LYS A 144 -15.16 7.75 4.48
C LYS A 144 -13.64 7.78 4.60
N SER A 145 -12.96 6.62 4.64
CA SER A 145 -11.50 6.58 4.74
C SER A 145 -10.79 7.14 3.50
N ALA A 146 -11.43 7.08 2.32
CA ALA A 146 -10.93 7.76 1.12
C ALA A 146 -10.85 9.28 1.36
N VAL A 147 -11.94 9.86 1.85
CA VAL A 147 -12.07 11.29 2.15
C VAL A 147 -11.09 11.71 3.24
N THR A 148 -10.97 10.92 4.32
CA THR A 148 -10.00 11.18 5.41
C THR A 148 -8.54 11.20 4.91
N ALA A 149 -8.20 10.39 3.90
CA ALA A 149 -6.88 10.39 3.27
C ALA A 149 -6.74 11.45 2.16
N GLY A 150 -7.79 12.23 1.90
CA GLY A 150 -7.79 13.32 0.91
C GLY A 150 -8.06 12.88 -0.53
N TYR A 151 -8.76 11.75 -0.73
CA TYR A 151 -9.15 11.24 -2.05
C TYR A 151 -10.67 11.34 -2.26
N LYS A 152 -11.08 11.90 -3.40
CA LYS A 152 -12.49 11.97 -3.80
C LYS A 152 -12.92 10.66 -4.44
N ARG A 153 -14.04 10.12 -3.95
CA ARG A 153 -14.69 8.92 -4.52
C ARG A 153 -15.40 9.31 -5.82
N LYS A 154 -15.38 8.41 -6.81
CA LYS A 154 -16.18 8.58 -8.05
C LYS A 154 -17.64 8.23 -7.78
N TYR A 155 -17.87 7.18 -6.99
CA TYR A 155 -19.17 6.68 -6.58
C TYR A 155 -19.36 6.86 -5.08
N GLU A 156 -20.29 7.75 -4.72
CA GLU A 156 -20.51 8.10 -3.32
C GLU A 156 -21.64 7.30 -2.66
N HIS A 157 -22.59 6.84 -3.47
CA HIS A 157 -23.79 6.14 -3.04
C HIS A 157 -23.55 4.67 -2.69
N PHE A 158 -24.27 4.20 -1.68
CA PHE A 158 -24.28 2.81 -1.27
C PHE A 158 -25.12 1.97 -2.24
N ASN A 159 -24.63 0.79 -2.61
CA ASN A 159 -25.36 -0.20 -3.40
C ASN A 159 -25.39 -1.52 -2.62
N LEU A 160 -26.57 -1.87 -2.14
CA LEU A 160 -26.78 -3.02 -1.25
C LEU A 160 -26.43 -4.34 -1.93
N TRP A 161 -26.84 -4.53 -3.19
CA TRP A 161 -26.55 -5.76 -3.91
C TRP A 161 -25.04 -5.97 -4.08
N LEU A 162 -24.33 -4.92 -4.49
CA LEU A 162 -22.88 -4.98 -4.59
C LEU A 162 -22.24 -5.27 -3.23
N TYR A 163 -22.73 -4.66 -2.15
CA TYR A 163 -22.25 -4.94 -0.80
C TYR A 163 -22.43 -6.41 -0.39
N VAL A 164 -23.61 -7.00 -0.63
CA VAL A 164 -23.89 -8.41 -0.35
C VAL A 164 -22.94 -9.32 -1.12
N THR A 165 -22.66 -9.02 -2.40
CA THR A 165 -21.71 -9.84 -3.20
C THR A 165 -20.28 -9.78 -2.68
N MET A 166 -19.88 -8.67 -2.04
CA MET A 166 -18.54 -8.53 -1.45
C MET A 166 -18.43 -9.08 -0.03
N LEU A 167 -19.57 -9.30 0.64
CA LEU A 167 -19.61 -9.61 2.07
C LEU A 167 -18.73 -10.80 2.48
N PRO A 168 -18.69 -11.94 1.75
CA PRO A 168 -17.80 -13.05 2.11
C PRO A 168 -16.33 -12.65 2.12
N ILE A 169 -15.90 -11.82 1.15
CA ILE A 169 -14.52 -11.34 1.05
C ILE A 169 -14.23 -10.34 2.18
N LEU A 170 -15.19 -9.49 2.54
CA LEU A 170 -15.04 -8.54 3.64
C LEU A 170 -14.98 -9.25 5.00
N ILE A 171 -15.78 -10.30 5.20
CA ILE A 171 -15.72 -11.17 6.38
C ILE A 171 -14.35 -11.84 6.46
N TYR A 172 -13.86 -12.40 5.35
CA TYR A 172 -12.52 -12.97 5.28
C TYR A 172 -11.44 -11.94 5.66
N GLY A 173 -11.49 -10.73 5.10
CA GLY A 173 -10.58 -9.64 5.44
C GLY A 173 -10.65 -9.24 6.91
N TRP A 174 -11.84 -9.23 7.50
CA TRP A 174 -12.05 -8.94 8.93
C TRP A 174 -11.48 -10.04 9.82
N ILE A 175 -11.76 -11.31 9.53
CA ILE A 175 -11.17 -12.46 10.26
C ILE A 175 -9.64 -12.40 10.19
N TRP A 176 -9.09 -12.08 9.01
CA TRP A 176 -7.65 -11.91 8.82
C TRP A 176 -7.06 -10.76 9.65
N ASP A 177 -7.73 -9.61 9.73
CA ASP A 177 -7.24 -8.50 10.58
C ASP A 177 -7.36 -8.82 12.07
N LEU A 178 -8.43 -9.53 12.47
CA LEU A 178 -8.60 -10.00 13.84
C LEU A 178 -7.51 -10.99 14.22
N SER A 179 -7.25 -12.00 13.39
CA SER A 179 -6.19 -12.99 13.65
C SER A 179 -4.83 -12.30 13.75
N ARG A 180 -4.53 -11.33 12.88
CA ARG A 180 -3.31 -10.52 12.96
C ARG A 180 -3.17 -9.79 14.29
N LYS A 181 -4.24 -9.17 14.80
CA LYS A 181 -4.22 -8.48 16.11
C LYS A 181 -3.96 -9.46 17.25
N VAL A 182 -4.61 -10.62 17.24
CA VAL A 182 -4.37 -11.68 18.24
C VAL A 182 -2.93 -12.16 18.18
N ILE A 183 -2.44 -12.52 17.00
CA ILE A 183 -1.07 -13.00 16.79
C ILE A 183 -0.03 -11.97 17.27
N ASN A 184 -0.30 -10.67 17.10
CA ASN A 184 0.62 -9.62 17.52
C ASN A 184 0.81 -9.52 19.04
N VAL A 185 -0.17 -9.94 19.83
CA VAL A 185 -0.10 -9.96 21.30
C VAL A 185 0.60 -11.23 21.83
N LEU A 186 0.71 -12.28 21.00
CA LEU A 186 1.33 -13.53 21.43
C LEU A 186 2.85 -13.39 21.67
N PRO A 187 3.41 -14.18 22.60
CA PRO A 187 4.85 -14.31 22.81
C PRO A 187 5.61 -14.59 21.51
N PHE A 188 6.83 -14.05 21.39
CA PHE A 188 7.64 -14.10 20.17
C PHE A 188 7.76 -15.51 19.58
N ASN A 189 8.04 -16.52 20.41
CA ASN A 189 8.21 -17.90 19.95
C ASN A 189 6.94 -18.48 19.32
N ILE A 190 5.78 -18.20 19.90
CA ILE A 190 4.47 -18.66 19.40
C ILE A 190 4.13 -17.93 18.10
N LYS A 191 4.35 -16.61 18.06
CA LYS A 191 4.18 -15.78 16.86
C LYS A 191 5.03 -16.30 15.70
N MET A 192 6.29 -16.64 15.96
CA MET A 192 7.20 -17.19 14.94
C MET A 192 6.78 -18.59 14.49
N ALA A 193 6.23 -19.42 15.37
CA ALA A 193 5.67 -20.72 14.98
C ALA A 193 4.47 -20.57 14.05
N ILE A 194 3.54 -19.64 14.36
CA ILE A 194 2.37 -19.36 13.53
C ILE A 194 2.79 -18.81 12.16
N TYR A 195 3.74 -17.88 12.10
CA TYR A 195 4.21 -17.34 10.82
C TYR A 195 4.88 -18.39 9.92
N LYS A 196 5.49 -19.42 10.48
CA LYS A 196 6.02 -20.58 9.72
C LYS A 196 4.89 -21.45 9.13
N ILE A 197 3.73 -21.50 9.78
CA ILE A 197 2.53 -22.26 9.34
C ILE A 197 1.64 -21.42 8.40
N SER A 198 1.76 -20.10 8.45
CA SER A 198 0.96 -19.14 7.68
C SER A 198 1.05 -19.17 6.14
N PRO A 199 2.03 -19.81 5.43
CA PRO A 199 1.95 -19.86 3.97
C PRO A 199 0.85 -20.81 3.46
N VAL A 200 0.12 -21.51 4.33
CA VAL A 200 -0.91 -22.48 3.91
C VAL A 200 -2.17 -21.80 3.35
N LEU A 201 -2.58 -20.63 3.85
CA LEU A 201 -3.78 -19.94 3.33
C LEU A 201 -3.56 -19.41 1.90
N PRO A 202 -2.44 -18.72 1.59
CA PRO A 202 -1.99 -18.40 0.24
C PRO A 202 -1.85 -19.56 -0.74
N ALA A 203 -1.67 -20.78 -0.23
CA ALA A 203 -1.49 -21.97 -1.05
C ALA A 203 -2.83 -22.66 -1.34
N ILE A 204 -3.79 -22.61 -0.41
CA ILE A 204 -5.12 -23.20 -0.56
C ILE A 204 -5.94 -22.43 -1.60
N TYR A 205 -5.98 -21.09 -1.57
CA TYR A 205 -6.75 -20.36 -2.57
C TYR A 205 -6.07 -20.37 -3.94
N LEU A 206 -4.73 -20.39 -4.04
CA LEU A 206 -4.04 -20.65 -5.31
C LEU A 206 -4.39 -22.03 -5.90
N ARG A 207 -4.49 -23.09 -5.07
CA ARG A 207 -4.98 -24.41 -5.50
C ARG A 207 -6.43 -24.37 -5.99
N LEU A 208 -7.31 -23.67 -5.28
CA LEU A 208 -8.72 -23.52 -5.66
C LEU A 208 -8.92 -22.67 -6.93
N LYS A 209 -8.00 -21.74 -7.21
CA LYS A 209 -8.01 -20.93 -8.45
C LYS A 209 -7.54 -21.73 -9.67
N ASN A 210 -6.51 -22.56 -9.52
CA ASN A 210 -6.00 -23.38 -10.62
C ASN A 210 -7.00 -24.47 -11.03
N ASN A 211 -7.80 -25.01 -10.11
CA ASN A 211 -8.86 -25.98 -10.41
C ASN A 211 -10.10 -25.38 -11.13
N LYS A 212 -10.11 -24.09 -11.49
CA LYS A 212 -11.18 -23.46 -12.29
C LYS A 212 -10.79 -23.25 -13.75
N HIS A 213 -9.62 -23.72 -14.16
CA HIS A 213 -9.11 -23.65 -15.52
C HIS A 213 -8.91 -25.01 -16.19
N ASP A 214 -9.41 -26.08 -15.56
CA ASP A 214 -9.54 -27.42 -16.16
C ASP A 214 -11.02 -27.74 -16.41
#